data_AF-A0A061M0V8-F1
#
_entry.id   AF-A0A061M0V8-F1
#
_cell.length_a   1.000
_cell.length_b   1.000
_cell.length_c   1.000
_cell.angle_alpha   90.00
_cell.angle_beta   90.00
_cell.angle_gamma   90.00
#
_symmetry.space_group_name_H-M   'P 1'
#
loop_
_entity.id
_entity.type
_entity.pdbx_description
1 polymer ?
#
loop_
_entity_poly.entity_id
_entity_poly.type
_entity_poly.pdbx_seq_one_letter_code
_entity_poly.pdbx_strand_id
1 'polypeptide(L)'
;MNDAELPSAPADDTGALRLGFTRGTAPSKWAKRWERASGDPLELVPVETAFGRKAEAQGVDVMLERTRAGQRPEGSSEPDRSRHAMLLYTEAVALVVPADHELAESSEISVGDLELVPLLDHPDHFPQWPAARSWEDPSWMPTGVKAALELVATGAGAILLPLPLARHLSDKRAHAVLPVTGEPELAGSGIWASWDVDRDAADVQQLVGIMRGRTARSSRPAAAAADGRTGADGTKPAKQARPKPAAKKAGPKPGSRGAQLAAAKEKAERAKALRRAEKKRKRR
;
A
#
# COMPACT_ATOMS: atom_id res chain seq x y z
N MET A 1 -13.42 -42.19 -42.91
CA MET A 1 -13.40 -40.73 -42.67
C MET A 1 -13.51 -40.55 -41.18
N ASN A 2 -12.40 -40.24 -40.51
CA ASN A 2 -12.41 -39.92 -39.09
C ASN A 2 -12.96 -38.49 -38.95
N ASP A 3 -14.11 -38.35 -38.30
CA ASP A 3 -14.54 -37.06 -37.76
C ASP A 3 -13.56 -36.66 -36.66
N ALA A 4 -12.78 -35.64 -36.95
CA ALA A 4 -11.91 -35.00 -35.97
C ALA A 4 -12.77 -34.09 -35.10
N GLU A 5 -13.05 -34.54 -33.88
CA GLU A 5 -13.65 -33.74 -32.82
C GLU A 5 -12.67 -32.60 -32.48
N LEU A 6 -13.05 -31.38 -32.85
CA LEU A 6 -12.30 -30.17 -32.52
C LEU A 6 -12.24 -30.02 -30.99
N PRO A 7 -11.09 -29.64 -30.39
CA PRO A 7 -11.00 -29.44 -28.96
C PRO A 7 -11.92 -28.28 -28.54
N SER A 8 -12.86 -28.59 -27.64
CA SER A 8 -13.70 -27.59 -26.97
C SER A 8 -12.81 -26.53 -26.33
N ALA A 9 -13.11 -25.26 -26.61
CA ALA A 9 -12.57 -24.14 -25.85
C ALA A 9 -12.85 -24.36 -24.35
N PRO A 10 -11.96 -23.95 -23.43
CA PRO A 10 -12.25 -24.01 -22.00
C PRO A 10 -13.52 -23.20 -21.75
N ALA A 11 -14.50 -23.83 -21.11
CA ALA A 11 -15.74 -23.17 -20.73
C ALA A 11 -15.41 -21.96 -19.85
N ASP A 12 -16.00 -20.80 -20.17
CA ASP A 12 -16.02 -19.66 -19.27
C ASP A 12 -16.69 -20.12 -17.96
N ASP A 13 -15.88 -20.33 -16.93
CA ASP A 13 -16.36 -20.66 -15.60
C ASP A 13 -17.28 -19.53 -15.15
N THR A 14 -18.59 -19.80 -15.13
CA THR A 14 -19.65 -18.81 -14.99
C THR A 14 -19.83 -18.36 -13.52
N GLY A 15 -18.86 -18.69 -12.66
CA GLY A 15 -18.77 -18.26 -11.28
C GLY A 15 -18.28 -16.82 -11.13
N ALA A 16 -18.67 -16.16 -10.03
CA ALA A 16 -18.15 -14.83 -9.72
C ALA A 16 -16.64 -14.90 -9.45
N LEU A 17 -15.87 -14.02 -10.08
CA LEU A 17 -14.42 -13.92 -9.90
C LEU A 17 -14.07 -13.68 -8.42
N ARG A 18 -13.13 -14.46 -7.88
CA ARG A 18 -12.79 -14.51 -6.45
C ARG A 18 -11.49 -13.79 -6.18
N LEU A 19 -11.54 -12.75 -5.34
CA LEU A 19 -10.40 -11.98 -4.89
C LEU A 19 -10.08 -12.31 -3.43
N GLY A 20 -9.01 -13.08 -3.24
CA GLY A 20 -8.39 -13.30 -1.95
C GLY A 20 -7.67 -12.04 -1.45
N PHE A 21 -7.68 -11.78 -0.13
CA PHE A 21 -6.97 -10.64 0.41
C PHE A 21 -6.47 -10.85 1.85
N THR A 22 -5.22 -10.45 2.09
CA THR A 22 -4.59 -10.53 3.42
C THR A 22 -5.19 -9.52 4.41
N ARG A 23 -5.09 -9.82 5.71
CA ARG A 23 -5.55 -8.90 6.77
C ARG A 23 -4.91 -7.51 6.63
N GLY A 24 -5.71 -6.48 6.90
CA GLY A 24 -5.29 -5.07 6.80
C GLY A 24 -5.23 -4.53 5.36
N THR A 25 -5.52 -5.33 4.34
CA THR A 25 -5.77 -4.82 2.98
C THR A 25 -7.25 -4.46 2.80
N ALA A 26 -7.55 -3.47 1.95
CA ALA A 26 -8.90 -2.95 1.74
C ALA A 26 -9.34 -3.13 0.28
N PRO A 27 -9.88 -4.29 -0.12
CA PRO A 27 -10.22 -4.58 -1.52
C PRO A 27 -11.46 -3.85 -2.02
N SER A 28 -12.27 -3.25 -1.14
CA SER A 28 -13.60 -2.71 -1.47
C SER A 28 -13.58 -1.67 -2.59
N LYS A 29 -12.49 -0.91 -2.74
CA LYS A 29 -12.32 0.05 -3.83
C LYS A 29 -12.22 -0.64 -5.19
N TRP A 30 -11.52 -1.77 -5.27
CA TRP A 30 -11.40 -2.55 -6.49
C TRP A 30 -12.67 -3.34 -6.78
N ALA A 31 -13.32 -3.92 -5.76
CA ALA A 31 -14.62 -4.58 -5.92
C ALA A 31 -15.67 -3.63 -6.54
N LYS A 32 -15.82 -2.41 -6.01
CA LYS A 32 -16.73 -1.38 -6.58
C LYS A 32 -16.36 -0.94 -8.00
N ARG A 33 -15.09 -1.05 -8.38
CA ARG A 33 -14.64 -0.71 -9.74
C ARG A 33 -14.87 -1.86 -10.70
N TRP A 34 -14.68 -3.10 -10.23
CA TRP A 34 -15.00 -4.32 -10.94
C TRP A 34 -16.48 -4.36 -11.28
N GLU A 35 -17.36 -4.29 -10.29
CA GLU A 35 -18.81 -4.35 -10.47
C GLU A 35 -19.33 -3.29 -11.46
N ARG A 36 -18.77 -2.07 -11.43
CA ARG A 36 -19.10 -1.03 -12.42
C ARG A 36 -18.66 -1.38 -13.85
N ALA A 37 -17.56 -2.10 -13.99
CA ALA A 37 -16.93 -2.38 -15.29
C ALA A 37 -17.42 -3.69 -15.92
N SER A 38 -17.66 -4.73 -15.12
CA SER A 38 -18.15 -6.04 -15.58
C SER A 38 -19.67 -6.16 -15.53
N GLY A 39 -20.33 -5.50 -14.57
CA GLY A 39 -21.74 -5.75 -14.23
C GLY A 39 -21.92 -6.83 -13.16
N ASP A 40 -20.87 -7.61 -12.87
CA ASP A 40 -20.88 -8.72 -11.93
C ASP A 40 -20.17 -8.39 -10.62
N PRO A 41 -20.61 -8.91 -9.46
CA PRO A 41 -19.91 -8.73 -8.21
C PRO A 41 -18.56 -9.46 -8.19
N LEU A 42 -17.64 -8.96 -7.37
CA LEU A 42 -16.38 -9.64 -7.04
C LEU A 42 -16.56 -10.38 -5.71
N GLU A 43 -16.33 -11.68 -5.67
CA GLU A 43 -16.35 -12.43 -4.40
C GLU A 43 -15.08 -12.08 -3.61
N LEU A 44 -15.25 -11.51 -2.41
CA LEU A 44 -14.14 -11.11 -1.56
C LEU A 44 -13.85 -12.20 -0.52
N VAL A 45 -12.67 -12.80 -0.59
CA VAL A 45 -12.26 -13.91 0.27
C VAL A 45 -11.17 -13.44 1.26
N PRO A 46 -11.51 -13.15 2.53
CA PRO A 46 -10.52 -12.76 3.53
C PRO A 46 -9.62 -13.94 3.88
N VAL A 47 -8.30 -13.71 3.93
CA VAL A 47 -7.31 -14.72 4.32
C VAL A 47 -6.66 -14.30 5.64
N GLU A 48 -6.65 -15.22 6.61
CA GLU A 48 -6.11 -14.99 7.97
C GLU A 48 -4.56 -15.02 8.04
N THR A 49 -3.88 -14.42 7.05
CA THR A 49 -2.42 -14.24 7.07
C THR A 49 -2.05 -12.77 6.95
N ALA A 50 -1.00 -12.38 7.66
CA ALA A 50 -0.42 -11.04 7.58
C ALA A 50 0.53 -10.90 6.38
N PHE A 51 1.24 -11.97 6.03
CA PHE A 51 2.25 -12.01 4.96
C PHE A 51 2.12 -13.29 4.11
N GLY A 52 2.42 -13.16 2.82
CA GLY A 52 2.41 -14.24 1.83
C GLY A 52 1.04 -14.82 1.51
N ARG A 53 1.06 -15.94 0.79
CA ARG A 53 -0.11 -16.76 0.42
C ARG A 53 0.02 -18.13 1.11
N LYS A 54 -0.93 -18.46 1.99
CA LYS A 54 -1.02 -19.80 2.60
C LYS A 54 -1.85 -20.75 1.73
N ALA A 55 -1.78 -22.05 2.01
CA ALA A 55 -2.58 -23.08 1.34
C ALA A 55 -4.10 -22.80 1.42
N GLU A 56 -4.55 -22.02 2.41
CA GLU A 56 -5.94 -21.57 2.56
C GLU A 56 -6.42 -20.64 1.43
N ALA A 57 -5.52 -20.16 0.56
CA ALA A 57 -5.87 -19.41 -0.65
C ALA A 57 -6.30 -20.32 -1.83
N GLN A 58 -6.48 -21.63 -1.61
CA GLN A 58 -7.00 -22.52 -2.65
C GLN A 58 -8.37 -22.03 -3.15
N GLY A 59 -8.48 -21.91 -4.49
CA GLY A 59 -9.71 -21.50 -5.17
C GLY A 59 -9.94 -19.99 -5.29
N VAL A 60 -8.99 -19.11 -4.91
CA VAL A 60 -9.08 -17.67 -5.27
C VAL A 60 -8.34 -17.41 -6.58
N ASP A 61 -8.98 -16.68 -7.50
CA ASP A 61 -8.44 -16.39 -8.83
C ASP A 61 -7.29 -15.38 -8.76
N VAL A 62 -7.46 -14.34 -7.94
CA VAL A 62 -6.44 -13.30 -7.69
C VAL A 62 -6.27 -13.11 -6.19
N MET A 63 -5.04 -12.87 -5.73
CA MET A 63 -4.70 -12.63 -4.34
C MET A 63 -4.10 -11.24 -4.14
N LEU A 64 -4.58 -10.50 -3.14
CA LEU A 64 -3.90 -9.35 -2.57
C LEU A 64 -3.02 -9.79 -1.40
N GLU A 65 -1.75 -10.05 -1.69
CA GLU A 65 -0.79 -10.52 -0.69
C GLU A 65 0.22 -9.45 -0.29
N ARG A 66 0.63 -9.52 0.98
CA ARG A 66 1.65 -8.66 1.56
C ARG A 66 2.99 -9.39 1.60
N THR A 67 4.06 -8.75 1.13
CA THR A 67 5.43 -9.25 1.21
C THR A 67 6.26 -8.41 2.18
N ARG A 68 7.35 -8.96 2.70
CA ARG A 68 8.33 -8.16 3.45
C ARG A 68 9.00 -7.15 2.51
N ALA A 69 9.65 -6.14 3.09
CA ALA A 69 10.32 -5.10 2.32
C ALA A 69 11.35 -5.70 1.33
N GLY A 70 11.28 -5.25 0.07
CA GLY A 70 12.15 -5.72 -1.01
C GLY A 70 11.86 -7.14 -1.52
N GLN A 71 10.89 -7.86 -0.94
CA GLN A 71 10.52 -9.20 -1.39
C GLN A 71 9.37 -9.16 -2.41
N ARG A 72 9.29 -10.22 -3.21
CA ARG A 72 8.20 -10.50 -4.15
C ARG A 72 7.40 -11.71 -3.68
N PRO A 73 6.16 -11.88 -4.15
CA PRO A 73 5.43 -13.13 -3.98
C PRO A 73 6.27 -14.34 -4.37
N GLU A 74 6.20 -15.40 -3.57
CA GLU A 74 6.82 -16.68 -3.92
C GLU A 74 6.29 -17.17 -5.29
N GLY A 75 7.07 -17.95 -6.04
CA GLY A 75 6.68 -18.42 -7.37
C GLY A 75 6.53 -17.34 -8.45
N SER A 76 6.81 -16.06 -8.15
CA SER A 76 6.65 -14.95 -9.12
C SER A 76 7.92 -14.47 -9.81
N SER A 77 9.04 -15.14 -9.55
CA SER A 77 10.35 -14.83 -10.11
C SER A 77 10.70 -15.83 -11.22
N GLU A 78 11.46 -15.35 -12.21
CA GLU A 78 12.05 -16.18 -13.26
C GLU A 78 13.22 -17.03 -12.72
N PRO A 79 13.55 -18.18 -13.35
CA PRO A 79 12.93 -18.76 -14.55
C PRO A 79 11.71 -19.66 -14.26
N ASP A 80 11.53 -20.12 -13.03
CA ASP A 80 10.52 -21.11 -12.65
C ASP A 80 9.20 -20.47 -12.21
N ARG A 81 8.76 -19.45 -12.95
CA ARG A 81 7.60 -18.63 -12.58
C ARG A 81 6.30 -19.44 -12.67
N SER A 82 5.70 -19.74 -11.53
CA SER A 82 4.37 -20.36 -11.40
C SER A 82 3.25 -19.36 -11.14
N ARG A 83 3.58 -18.11 -10.79
CA ARG A 83 2.62 -17.04 -10.54
C ARG A 83 3.00 -15.75 -11.24
N HIS A 84 2.00 -15.05 -11.75
CA HIS A 84 2.14 -13.63 -12.06
C HIS A 84 2.06 -12.81 -10.77
N ALA A 85 2.77 -11.67 -10.73
CA ALA A 85 2.70 -10.74 -9.62
C ALA A 85 2.90 -9.29 -10.07
N MET A 86 2.13 -8.39 -9.47
CA MET A 86 2.13 -6.97 -9.74
C MET A 86 2.09 -6.17 -8.44
N LEU A 87 3.12 -5.36 -8.20
CA LEU A 87 3.16 -4.47 -7.06
C LEU A 87 2.11 -3.37 -7.23
N LEU A 88 1.25 -3.20 -6.23
CA LEU A 88 0.21 -2.18 -6.19
C LEU A 88 0.72 -0.93 -5.46
N TYR A 89 1.31 -1.12 -4.28
CA TYR A 89 1.89 -0.06 -3.47
C TYR A 89 2.79 -0.65 -2.36
N THR A 90 3.63 0.21 -1.80
CA THR A 90 4.40 -0.07 -0.58
C THR A 90 3.69 0.58 0.62
N GLU A 91 3.57 -0.15 1.72
CA GLU A 91 2.96 0.33 2.97
C GLU A 91 4.00 1.04 3.84
N ALA A 92 3.64 2.20 4.37
CA ALA A 92 4.41 2.87 5.42
C ALA A 92 4.43 2.04 6.71
N VAL A 93 5.38 2.33 7.59
CA VAL A 93 5.55 1.66 8.90
C VAL A 93 4.88 2.49 10.00
N ALA A 94 4.38 1.82 11.03
CA ALA A 94 3.84 2.41 12.24
C ALA A 94 4.48 1.81 13.49
N LEU A 95 4.65 2.65 14.50
CA LEU A 95 4.91 2.25 15.86
C LEU A 95 3.56 2.03 16.57
N VAL A 96 3.44 0.91 17.28
CA VAL A 96 2.31 0.64 18.16
C VAL A 96 2.81 0.64 19.60
N VAL A 97 2.19 1.47 20.43
CA VAL A 97 2.51 1.68 21.85
C VAL A 97 1.25 1.44 22.70
N PRO A 98 1.38 1.25 24.03
CA PRO A 98 0.22 1.24 24.93
C PRO A 98 -0.64 2.50 24.79
N ALA A 99 -1.96 2.40 25.03
CA ALA A 99 -2.87 3.54 24.96
C ALA A 99 -2.56 4.66 25.97
N ASP A 100 -1.90 4.33 27.09
CA ASP A 100 -1.48 5.27 28.13
C ASP A 100 0.00 5.69 28.02
N HIS A 101 0.69 5.28 26.95
CA HIS A 101 2.08 5.69 26.69
C HIS A 101 2.16 7.21 26.47
N GLU A 102 3.27 7.84 26.87
CA GLU A 102 3.49 9.29 26.70
C GLU A 102 3.42 9.79 25.24
N LEU A 103 3.54 8.87 24.29
CA LEU A 103 3.46 9.12 22.85
C LEU A 103 2.04 8.98 22.30
N ALA A 104 1.06 8.47 23.05
CA ALA A 104 -0.28 8.17 22.56
C ALA A 104 -1.01 9.41 22.00
N GLU A 105 -0.72 10.59 22.53
CA GLU A 105 -1.25 11.88 22.07
C GLU A 105 -0.51 12.47 20.84
N SER A 106 0.57 11.82 20.40
CA SER A 106 1.34 12.24 19.23
C SER A 106 0.74 11.64 17.96
N SER A 107 0.70 12.45 16.88
CA SER A 107 0.15 12.01 15.60
C SER A 107 1.09 11.16 14.75
N GLU A 108 2.38 11.16 15.07
CA GLU A 108 3.48 10.50 14.35
C GLU A 108 4.73 10.44 15.24
N ILE A 109 5.70 9.59 14.89
CA ILE A 109 7.03 9.54 15.50
C ILE A 109 8.10 9.61 14.42
N SER A 110 9.21 10.31 14.68
CA SER A 110 10.31 10.36 13.73
C SER A 110 11.17 9.08 13.80
N VAL A 111 11.81 8.69 12.69
CA VAL A 111 12.77 7.57 12.65
C VAL A 111 13.86 7.74 13.71
N GLY A 112 14.35 8.97 13.92
CA GLY A 112 15.38 9.26 14.93
C GLY A 112 14.88 9.08 16.36
N ASP A 113 13.61 9.35 16.64
CA ASP A 113 13.06 9.19 17.99
C ASP A 113 12.71 7.73 18.33
N LEU A 114 12.72 6.80 17.36
CA LEU A 114 12.48 5.37 17.62
C LEU A 114 13.52 4.75 18.53
N GLU A 115 14.76 5.27 18.55
CA GLU A 115 15.82 4.79 19.44
C GLU A 115 15.49 4.98 20.93
N LEU A 116 14.55 5.87 21.23
CA LEU A 116 14.11 6.19 22.59
C LEU A 116 12.99 5.25 23.08
N VAL A 117 12.45 4.40 22.20
CA VAL A 117 11.32 3.51 22.50
C VAL A 117 11.81 2.06 22.51
N PRO A 118 11.66 1.33 23.62
CA PRO A 118 11.97 -0.10 23.66
C PRO A 118 11.07 -0.89 22.70
N LEU A 119 11.66 -1.48 21.65
CA LEU A 119 10.95 -2.33 20.70
C LEU A 119 10.99 -3.80 21.15
N LEU A 120 9.86 -4.49 21.07
CA LEU A 120 9.74 -5.94 21.30
C LEU A 120 9.91 -6.68 19.98
N ASP A 121 10.70 -7.76 20.00
CA ASP A 121 10.88 -8.60 18.83
C ASP A 121 9.67 -9.51 18.60
N HIS A 122 9.32 -9.73 17.33
CA HIS A 122 8.22 -10.61 16.91
C HIS A 122 8.48 -11.16 15.49
N PRO A 123 7.83 -12.27 15.08
CA PRO A 123 8.13 -12.93 13.81
C PRO A 123 8.02 -12.07 12.54
N ASP A 124 7.26 -10.98 12.60
CA ASP A 124 7.06 -10.04 11.50
C ASP A 124 7.82 -8.72 11.66
N HIS A 125 8.77 -8.64 12.60
CA HIS A 125 9.72 -7.54 12.71
C HIS A 125 10.73 -7.62 11.57
N PHE A 126 10.88 -6.55 10.79
CA PHE A 126 11.77 -6.58 9.64
C PHE A 126 13.22 -6.36 10.06
N PRO A 127 14.19 -7.13 9.53
CA PRO A 127 15.60 -6.93 9.83
C PRO A 127 16.13 -5.53 9.44
N GLN A 128 15.46 -4.83 8.52
CA GLN A 128 15.81 -3.48 8.09
C GLN A 128 15.28 -2.38 9.03
N TRP A 129 14.43 -2.72 9.99
CA TRP A 129 13.94 -1.76 10.99
C TRP A 129 14.94 -1.63 12.15
N PRO A 130 14.81 -0.60 13.01
CA PRO A 130 15.58 -0.51 14.23
C PRO A 130 15.52 -1.81 15.03
N ALA A 131 16.65 -2.18 15.62
CA ALA A 131 16.78 -3.44 16.34
C ALA A 131 15.76 -3.53 17.48
N ALA A 132 15.06 -4.65 17.54
CA ALA A 132 14.19 -4.97 18.66
C ALA A 132 14.96 -5.69 19.77
N ARG A 133 14.45 -5.62 20.99
CA ARG A 133 14.99 -6.34 22.14
C ARG A 133 14.76 -7.84 21.94
N SER A 134 15.84 -8.60 21.92
CA SER A 134 15.80 -10.06 21.93
C SER A 134 15.23 -10.58 23.24
N TRP A 135 14.50 -11.69 23.16
CA TRP A 135 13.99 -12.42 24.32
C TRP A 135 15.13 -13.19 24.99
N GLU A 136 15.18 -13.19 26.33
CA GLU A 136 16.15 -13.98 27.10
C GLU A 136 15.98 -15.48 26.83
N ASP A 137 14.72 -15.92 26.77
CA ASP A 137 14.34 -17.24 26.28
C ASP A 137 13.57 -17.07 24.96
N PRO A 138 14.07 -17.63 23.84
CA PRO A 138 13.38 -17.57 22.55
C PRO A 138 11.95 -18.11 22.56
N SER A 139 11.60 -19.01 23.49
CA SER A 139 10.24 -19.53 23.66
C SER A 139 9.23 -18.49 24.16
N TRP A 140 9.70 -17.36 24.69
CA TRP A 140 8.85 -16.23 25.11
C TRP A 140 8.46 -15.31 23.96
N MET A 141 9.08 -15.47 22.79
CA MET A 141 8.75 -14.66 21.62
C MET A 141 7.28 -14.85 21.25
N PRO A 142 6.51 -13.76 21.03
CA PRO A 142 5.12 -13.88 20.65
C PRO A 142 4.97 -14.65 19.33
N THR A 143 3.96 -15.52 19.26
CA THR A 143 3.73 -16.39 18.09
C THR A 143 3.30 -15.64 16.83
N GLY A 144 2.96 -14.35 16.95
CA GLY A 144 2.62 -13.47 15.83
C GLY A 144 2.11 -12.11 16.31
N VAL A 145 1.64 -11.29 15.37
CA VAL A 145 1.28 -9.88 15.64
C VAL A 145 0.22 -9.71 16.73
N LYS A 146 -0.80 -10.58 16.82
CA LYS A 146 -1.82 -10.50 17.87
C LYS A 146 -1.22 -10.69 19.27
N ALA A 147 -0.40 -11.74 19.45
CA ALA A 147 0.27 -11.99 20.72
C ALA A 147 1.27 -10.86 21.07
N ALA A 148 1.93 -10.30 20.06
CA ALA A 148 2.81 -9.14 20.26
C ALA A 148 2.03 -7.89 20.72
N LEU A 149 0.83 -7.65 20.18
CA LEU A 149 -0.04 -6.56 20.62
C LEU A 149 -0.50 -6.74 22.07
N GLU A 150 -0.86 -7.97 22.49
CA GLU A 150 -1.19 -8.21 23.91
C GLU A 150 -0.02 -7.85 24.85
N LEU A 151 1.22 -8.13 24.44
CA LEU A 151 2.40 -7.70 25.21
C LEU A 151 2.56 -6.18 25.22
N VAL A 152 2.33 -5.50 24.09
CA VAL A 152 2.30 -4.03 24.04
C VAL A 152 1.26 -3.48 25.02
N ALA A 153 0.05 -4.06 25.08
CA ALA A 153 -1.00 -3.61 26.00
C ALA A 153 -0.61 -3.71 27.49
N THR A 154 0.38 -4.55 27.85
CA THR A 154 0.92 -4.64 29.22
C THR A 154 1.96 -3.56 29.56
N GLY A 155 2.41 -2.77 28.58
CA GLY A 155 3.50 -1.83 28.75
C GLY A 155 4.90 -2.43 28.64
N ALA A 156 5.04 -3.69 28.22
CA ALA A 156 6.34 -4.36 28.07
C ALA A 156 7.28 -3.69 27.05
N GLY A 157 6.70 -3.00 26.07
CA GLY A 157 7.41 -2.26 25.04
C GLY A 157 6.48 -1.90 23.88
N ALA A 158 7.06 -1.47 22.76
CA ALA A 158 6.36 -1.14 21.53
C ALA A 158 6.71 -2.12 20.40
N ILE A 159 5.93 -2.14 19.32
CA ILE A 159 6.27 -2.92 18.12
C ILE A 159 6.15 -2.06 16.86
N LEU A 160 6.90 -2.44 15.83
CA LEU A 160 6.74 -1.91 14.48
C LEU A 160 5.89 -2.85 13.63
N LEU A 161 5.01 -2.27 12.82
CA LEU A 161 4.12 -2.98 11.90
C LEU A 161 3.87 -2.16 10.63
N PRO A 162 3.46 -2.78 9.51
CA PRO A 162 2.87 -2.04 8.41
C PRO A 162 1.64 -1.24 8.89
N LEU A 163 1.58 0.05 8.55
CA LEU A 163 0.59 0.98 9.10
C LEU A 163 -0.87 0.52 8.89
N PRO A 164 -1.29 0.02 7.71
CA PRO A 164 -2.64 -0.51 7.55
C PRO A 164 -2.93 -1.74 8.42
N LEU A 165 -1.92 -2.62 8.59
CA LEU A 165 -2.03 -3.79 9.46
C LEU A 165 -2.16 -3.39 10.94
N ALA A 166 -1.34 -2.45 11.40
CA ALA A 166 -1.41 -1.89 12.75
C ALA A 166 -2.82 -1.33 13.03
N ARG A 167 -3.34 -0.48 12.14
CA ARG A 167 -4.69 0.09 12.28
C ARG A 167 -5.80 -0.95 12.29
N HIS A 168 -5.61 -2.07 11.60
CA HIS A 168 -6.60 -3.13 11.53
C HIS A 168 -6.60 -4.02 12.79
N LEU A 169 -5.43 -4.26 13.38
CA LEU A 169 -5.28 -5.21 14.49
C LEU A 169 -5.26 -4.56 15.89
N SER A 170 -4.88 -3.29 16.01
CA SER A 170 -4.81 -2.59 17.29
C SER A 170 -6.20 -2.28 17.86
N ASP A 171 -6.40 -2.56 19.15
CA ASP A 171 -7.55 -2.05 19.92
C ASP A 171 -7.23 -0.63 20.44
N LYS A 172 -8.05 0.35 20.04
CA LYS A 172 -7.93 1.76 20.47
C LYS A 172 -8.03 2.00 21.98
N ARG A 173 -8.53 1.02 22.76
CA ARG A 173 -8.57 1.09 24.23
C ARG A 173 -7.24 0.67 24.87
N ALA A 174 -6.46 -0.14 24.16
CA ALA A 174 -5.21 -0.72 24.66
C ALA A 174 -3.97 -0.19 23.93
N HIS A 175 -4.14 0.40 22.74
CA HIS A 175 -3.03 0.80 21.87
C HIS A 175 -3.23 2.18 21.26
N ALA A 176 -2.11 2.88 21.03
CA ALA A 176 -2.00 3.99 20.12
C ALA A 176 -1.10 3.61 18.93
N VAL A 177 -1.48 4.06 17.73
CA VAL A 177 -0.77 3.76 16.47
C VAL A 177 -0.21 5.05 15.88
N LEU A 178 1.11 5.14 15.83
CA LEU A 178 1.83 6.31 15.34
C LEU A 178 2.52 5.97 14.01
N PRO A 179 2.16 6.60 12.88
CA PRO A 179 2.96 6.56 11.66
C PRO A 179 4.40 6.96 11.94
N VAL A 180 5.35 6.20 11.40
CA VAL A 180 6.77 6.55 11.43
C VAL A 180 7.07 7.49 10.25
N THR A 181 7.75 8.60 10.51
CA THR A 181 8.11 9.61 9.51
C THR A 181 9.58 10.00 9.61
N GLY A 182 10.12 10.66 8.58
CA GLY A 182 11.51 11.09 8.55
C GLY A 182 12.35 10.28 7.57
N GLU A 183 13.60 10.70 7.39
CA GLU A 183 14.51 10.17 6.38
C GLU A 183 15.78 9.57 7.03
N PRO A 184 16.28 8.42 6.51
CA PRO A 184 15.66 7.60 5.47
C PRO A 184 14.37 6.93 5.96
N GLU A 185 13.36 6.81 5.09
CA GLU A 185 12.13 6.09 5.40
C GLU A 185 12.41 4.63 5.75
N LEU A 186 11.68 4.08 6.74
CA LEU A 186 11.77 2.65 7.05
C LEU A 186 11.25 1.80 5.90
N ALA A 187 11.93 0.69 5.65
CA ALA A 187 11.58 -0.23 4.57
C ALA A 187 10.18 -0.83 4.80
N GLY A 188 9.23 -0.45 3.93
CA GLY A 188 7.83 -0.83 4.01
C GLY A 188 7.51 -2.18 3.36
N SER A 189 6.39 -2.79 3.77
CA SER A 189 5.89 -4.03 3.16
C SER A 189 5.26 -3.76 1.79
N GLY A 190 5.36 -4.71 0.85
CA GLY A 190 4.75 -4.57 -0.49
C GLY A 190 3.38 -5.23 -0.57
N ILE A 191 2.39 -4.55 -1.14
CA ILE A 191 1.09 -5.16 -1.48
C ILE A 191 1.05 -5.48 -2.96
N TRP A 192 0.83 -6.76 -3.27
CA TRP A 192 0.85 -7.31 -4.62
C TRP A 192 -0.50 -7.89 -5.00
N ALA A 193 -0.88 -7.74 -6.26
CA ALA A 193 -1.84 -8.65 -6.89
C ALA A 193 -1.07 -9.81 -7.50
N SER A 194 -1.41 -11.05 -7.14
CA SER A 194 -0.81 -12.26 -7.69
C SER A 194 -1.86 -13.29 -8.10
N TRP A 195 -1.55 -14.10 -9.10
CA TRP A 195 -2.41 -15.15 -9.62
C TRP A 195 -1.56 -16.21 -10.33
N ASP A 196 -2.10 -17.42 -10.45
CA ASP A 196 -1.40 -18.54 -11.08
C ASP A 196 -1.25 -18.29 -12.60
N VAL A 197 -0.14 -18.72 -13.19
CA VAL A 197 0.13 -18.51 -14.63
C VAL A 197 -0.92 -19.16 -15.53
N ASP A 198 -1.50 -20.27 -15.07
CA ASP A 198 -2.56 -20.98 -15.78
C ASP A 198 -3.93 -20.32 -15.62
N ARG A 199 -4.07 -19.35 -14.70
CA ARG A 199 -5.32 -18.61 -14.45
C ARG A 199 -5.33 -17.21 -15.10
N ASP A 200 -4.59 -17.04 -16.20
CA ASP A 200 -4.38 -15.74 -16.86
C ASP A 200 -5.47 -15.32 -17.88
N ALA A 201 -6.73 -15.70 -17.64
CA ALA A 201 -7.83 -15.43 -18.57
C ALA A 201 -8.27 -13.95 -18.61
N ALA A 202 -9.18 -13.62 -19.53
CA ALA A 202 -9.58 -12.24 -19.85
C ALA A 202 -10.18 -11.47 -18.66
N ASP A 203 -10.93 -12.15 -17.81
CA ASP A 203 -11.54 -11.61 -16.59
C ASP A 203 -10.49 -11.21 -15.52
N VAL A 204 -9.48 -12.06 -15.30
CA VAL A 204 -8.33 -11.76 -14.43
C VAL A 204 -7.52 -10.61 -15.00
N GLN A 205 -7.25 -10.61 -16.30
CA GLN A 205 -6.57 -9.49 -16.97
C GLN A 205 -7.34 -8.17 -16.86
N GLN A 206 -8.68 -8.22 -16.92
CA GLN A 206 -9.54 -7.07 -16.69
C GLN A 206 -9.44 -6.58 -15.23
N LEU A 207 -9.52 -7.47 -14.25
CA LEU A 207 -9.40 -7.13 -12.83
C LEU A 207 -8.04 -6.50 -12.52
N VAL A 208 -6.96 -7.13 -12.99
CA VAL A 208 -5.58 -6.62 -12.85
C VAL A 208 -5.43 -5.26 -13.54
N GLY A 209 -6.05 -5.07 -14.71
CA GLY A 209 -6.14 -3.78 -15.38
C GLY A 209 -6.81 -2.70 -14.51
N ILE A 210 -7.94 -3.02 -13.88
CA ILE A 210 -8.65 -2.14 -12.94
C ILE A 210 -7.79 -1.83 -11.71
N MET A 211 -7.04 -2.81 -11.21
CA MET A 211 -6.13 -2.64 -10.08
C MET A 211 -4.97 -1.71 -10.39
N ARG A 212 -4.39 -1.79 -11.60
CA ARG A 212 -3.41 -0.82 -12.14
C ARG A 212 -3.97 0.59 -12.31
N GLY A 213 -5.29 0.76 -12.22
CA GLY A 213 -5.95 2.03 -12.45
C GLY A 213 -6.34 2.29 -13.91
N ARG A 214 -6.30 1.28 -14.79
CA ARG A 214 -6.98 1.39 -16.09
C ARG A 214 -8.48 1.48 -15.81
N THR A 215 -9.02 2.69 -15.90
CA THR A 215 -10.47 2.88 -15.91
C THR A 215 -11.01 2.67 -17.31
N ALA A 216 -12.27 2.23 -17.45
CA ALA A 216 -12.99 2.06 -18.72
C ALA A 216 -12.95 3.28 -19.67
N ARG A 217 -12.48 4.45 -19.21
CA ARG A 217 -12.21 5.62 -20.07
C ARG A 217 -10.92 5.53 -20.90
N SER A 218 -10.18 4.43 -20.84
CA SER A 218 -8.96 4.19 -21.63
C SER A 218 -9.14 3.22 -22.80
N SER A 219 -10.35 2.71 -23.06
CA SER A 219 -10.67 2.10 -24.36
C SER A 219 -11.01 3.24 -25.33
N ARG A 220 -9.98 3.84 -25.94
CA ARG A 220 -10.22 4.44 -27.25
C ARG A 220 -10.47 3.28 -28.21
N PRO A 221 -11.64 3.22 -28.87
CA PRO A 221 -11.84 2.25 -29.93
C PRO A 221 -10.79 2.50 -31.01
N ALA A 222 -10.18 1.42 -31.48
CA ALA A 222 -9.45 1.42 -32.74
C ALA A 222 -10.44 1.83 -33.84
N ALA A 223 -10.32 3.07 -34.31
CA ALA A 223 -10.93 3.49 -35.57
C ALA A 223 -9.91 3.23 -36.67
N ALA A 224 -10.28 2.32 -37.57
CA ALA A 224 -9.54 1.95 -38.76
C ALA A 224 -9.45 3.10 -39.77
N ALA A 225 -8.51 2.91 -40.69
CA ALA A 225 -8.08 3.77 -41.79
C ALA A 225 -9.18 4.44 -42.63
N ALA A 226 -8.86 5.64 -43.14
CA ALA A 226 -9.20 6.04 -44.49
C ALA A 226 -8.19 7.10 -45.00
N ASP A 227 -7.79 6.89 -46.25
CA ASP A 227 -6.74 7.50 -47.06
C ASP A 227 -7.20 8.82 -47.72
N GLY A 228 -6.29 9.72 -48.12
CA GLY A 228 -6.70 10.94 -48.86
C GLY A 228 -5.75 12.15 -49.00
N ARG A 229 -4.64 11.97 -49.72
CA ARG A 229 -3.91 12.88 -50.66
C ARG A 229 -3.99 14.43 -50.63
N THR A 230 -2.78 15.01 -50.65
CA THR A 230 -2.21 16.14 -51.47
C THR A 230 -2.62 17.62 -51.26
N GLY A 231 -1.60 18.47 -51.01
CA GLY A 231 -1.29 19.62 -51.90
C GLY A 231 -1.17 21.04 -51.32
N ALA A 232 0.05 21.60 -51.43
CA ALA A 232 0.42 23.02 -51.67
C ALA A 232 0.45 24.06 -50.53
N ASP A 233 1.70 24.33 -50.10
CA ASP A 233 2.47 25.60 -50.04
C ASP A 233 1.83 26.96 -49.66
N GLY A 234 2.53 27.70 -48.80
CA GLY A 234 2.12 29.04 -48.34
C GLY A 234 2.97 29.63 -47.21
N THR A 235 4.23 29.97 -47.52
CA THR A 235 5.06 31.09 -47.05
C THR A 235 4.89 31.69 -45.61
N LYS A 236 6.00 31.59 -44.86
CA LYS A 236 6.49 32.31 -43.66
C LYS A 236 6.11 33.83 -43.55
N PRO A 237 6.08 34.45 -42.34
CA PRO A 237 7.33 34.62 -41.57
C PRO A 237 7.25 34.51 -40.04
N ALA A 238 8.43 34.21 -39.50
CA ALA A 238 8.73 34.06 -38.09
C ALA A 238 8.55 35.35 -37.29
N LYS A 239 7.87 35.26 -36.15
CA LYS A 239 7.94 36.23 -35.07
C LYS A 239 8.56 35.56 -33.84
N GLN A 240 9.74 36.04 -33.48
CA GLN A 240 10.45 35.75 -32.25
C GLN A 240 9.54 36.02 -31.05
N ALA A 241 9.27 34.99 -30.25
CA ALA A 241 8.63 35.14 -28.94
C ALA A 241 9.70 35.00 -27.85
N ARG A 242 9.92 36.12 -27.14
CA ARG A 242 10.68 36.23 -25.90
C ARG A 242 10.21 35.19 -24.86
N PRO A 243 11.11 34.67 -24.00
CA PRO A 243 10.73 33.75 -22.94
C PRO A 243 9.85 34.46 -21.90
N LYS A 244 8.64 33.93 -21.64
CA LYS A 244 7.80 34.34 -20.51
C LYS A 244 8.36 33.73 -19.21
N PRO A 245 8.48 34.50 -18.13
CA PRO A 245 8.95 33.98 -16.84
C PRO A 245 7.92 33.05 -16.20
N ALA A 246 8.43 32.05 -15.48
CA ALA A 246 7.68 31.07 -14.73
C ALA A 246 6.69 31.71 -13.74
N ALA A 247 5.42 31.34 -13.84
CA ALA A 247 4.40 31.73 -12.88
C ALA A 247 4.68 31.07 -11.53
N LYS A 248 4.94 31.88 -10.51
CA LYS A 248 4.91 31.48 -9.10
C LYS A 248 3.50 30.96 -8.80
N LYS A 249 3.39 29.71 -8.32
CA LYS A 249 2.13 29.16 -7.79
C LYS A 249 1.64 30.08 -6.66
N ALA A 250 0.50 30.73 -6.88
CA ALA A 250 -0.18 31.50 -5.85
C ALA A 250 -0.62 30.57 -4.72
N GLY A 251 -0.34 30.98 -3.48
CA GLY A 251 -0.80 30.28 -2.28
C GLY A 251 -2.34 30.25 -2.18
N PRO A 252 -2.88 29.40 -1.28
CA PRO A 252 -4.33 29.25 -1.11
C PRO A 252 -4.99 30.58 -0.73
N LYS A 253 -6.20 30.81 -1.26
CA LYS A 253 -6.96 32.06 -1.04
C LYS A 253 -7.10 32.39 0.47
N PRO A 254 -6.90 33.66 0.88
CA PRO A 254 -7.08 34.08 2.27
C PRO A 254 -8.48 33.72 2.77
N GLY A 255 -8.57 33.11 3.95
CA GLY A 255 -9.84 32.67 4.54
C GLY A 255 -10.37 31.31 4.06
N SER A 256 -9.72 30.66 3.09
CA SER A 256 -10.07 29.29 2.71
C SER A 256 -9.68 28.28 3.80
N ARG A 257 -10.40 27.14 3.86
CA ARG A 257 -10.08 26.03 4.77
C ARG A 257 -8.63 25.55 4.62
N GLY A 258 -8.06 25.64 3.41
CA GLY A 258 -6.66 25.34 3.13
C GLY A 258 -5.67 26.35 3.73
N ALA A 259 -6.01 27.64 3.74
CA ALA A 259 -5.21 28.67 4.41
C ALA A 259 -5.26 28.54 5.94
N GLN A 260 -6.41 28.14 6.50
CA GLN A 260 -6.57 27.89 7.94
C GLN A 260 -5.77 26.66 8.39
N LEU A 261 -5.78 25.58 7.61
CA LEU A 261 -4.96 24.39 7.89
C LEU A 261 -3.46 24.69 7.77
N ALA A 262 -3.04 25.50 6.80
CA ALA A 262 -1.64 25.90 6.65
C ALA A 262 -1.17 26.76 7.85
N ALA A 263 -1.97 27.74 8.27
CA ALA A 263 -1.68 28.58 9.43
C ALA A 263 -1.66 27.79 10.75
N ALA A 264 -2.55 26.80 10.91
CA ALA A 264 -2.56 25.91 12.07
C ALA A 264 -1.29 25.04 12.12
N LYS A 265 -0.84 24.52 10.98
CA LYS A 265 0.38 23.72 10.86
C LYS A 265 1.63 24.55 11.16
N GLU A 266 1.70 25.78 10.65
CA GLU A 266 2.82 26.70 10.93
C GLU A 266 2.89 27.10 12.42
N LYS A 267 1.74 27.34 13.04
CA LYS A 267 1.67 27.63 14.49
C LYS A 267 2.12 26.43 15.34
N ALA A 268 1.75 25.21 14.95
CA ALA A 268 2.17 23.99 15.63
C ALA A 268 3.69 23.76 15.51
N GLU A 269 4.26 23.97 14.33
CA GLU A 269 5.71 23.85 14.11
C GLU A 269 6.50 24.90 14.88
N ARG A 270 6.00 26.14 14.95
CA ARG A 270 6.63 27.21 15.75
C ARG A 270 6.60 26.91 17.26
N ALA A 271 5.50 26.33 17.76
CA ALA A 271 5.41 25.89 19.15
C ALA A 271 6.36 24.72 19.46
N LYS A 272 6.52 23.76 18.54
CA LYS A 272 7.49 22.66 18.65
C LYS A 272 8.93 23.18 18.64
N ALA A 273 9.26 24.13 17.76
CA ALA A 273 10.59 24.74 17.69
C ALA A 273 10.96 25.48 18.99
N LEU A 274 10.01 26.21 19.58
CA LEU A 274 10.21 26.90 20.86
C LEU A 274 10.43 25.91 22.01
N ARG A 275 9.64 24.83 22.10
CA ARG A 275 9.82 23.77 23.11
C ARG A 275 11.17 23.04 22.96
N ARG A 276 11.63 22.82 21.73
CA ARG A 276 12.96 22.24 21.45
C ARG A 276 14.09 23.18 21.88
N ALA A 277 13.96 24.49 21.62
CA ALA A 277 14.94 25.49 22.06
C ALA A 277 15.01 25.62 23.59
N GLU A 278 13.87 25.55 24.28
CA GLU A 278 13.78 25.61 25.74
C GLU A 278 14.40 24.37 26.41
N LYS A 279 14.14 23.17 25.88
CA LYS A 279 14.81 21.92 26.33
C LYS A 279 16.33 21.98 26.11
N LYS A 280 16.81 22.59 25.03
CA LYS A 280 18.25 22.75 24.75
C LYS A 280 18.92 23.76 25.68
N ARG A 281 18.19 24.80 26.13
CA ARG A 281 18.69 25.81 27.08
C ARG A 281 18.72 25.31 28.53
N LYS A 282 17.87 24.35 28.90
CA LYS A 282 17.85 23.73 30.25
C LYS A 282 18.88 22.61 30.44
N ARG A 283 19.54 22.18 29.35
CA ARG A 283 20.61 21.17 29.31
C ARG A 283 22.03 21.77 29.24
N ARG A 284 22.15 23.09 29.25
CA ARG A 284 23.40 23.86 29.34
C ARG A 284 23.44 24.56 30.68
#